data_AF-A0A6M3KX18-F1
#
_entry.id   AF-A0A6M3KX18-F1
#
_cell.length_a   1.000
_cell.length_b   1.000
_cell.length_c   1.000
_cell.angle_alpha   90.00
_cell.angle_beta   90.00
_cell.angle_gamma   90.00
#
_symmetry.space_group_name_H-M   'P 1'
#
loop_
_entity.id
_entity.type
_entity.pdbx_description
1 polymer ?
#
loop_
_entity_poly.entity_id
_entity_poly.type
_entity_poly.pdbx_seq_one_letter_code
_entity_poly.pdbx_strand_id
1 'polypeptide(L)'
;MKRAELEKKAKDLSLDFTDETTDEELVEAIKEAEDDIDDNKDIDFYKNEFDKAKQRRDAALKDKRILQKKLDTLSRDLESRPTKEDYETAKTQLDELLAFKNTVEEELETKKLASLDETDKLKLRLDKAEKKLDEKFREGKDTASSEFEKQLGVLTEKVSSYEKQIGSLRTMSLENEIIKAAVKGKAIEPSHIVRMLKGEFTFDPDLRKFINQVRDEKGNLKEEFEVDEYISNFLAKEENDYLVGENVNKDSFRMRDTNKDKHVKTSIKDKNDRYDPKDPKIIELAEDAGLKVEDWIETRKLRDARFDAIAEKEKLESQRKFG
;
A
#
# COMPACT_ATOMS: atom_id res chain seq x y z
N MET A 1 -58.87 -24.64 19.63
CA MET A 1 -59.14 -23.20 19.83
C MET A 1 -60.57 -22.94 19.39
N LYS A 2 -61.26 -21.97 19.99
CA LYS A 2 -62.57 -21.55 19.47
C LYS A 2 -62.36 -20.62 18.27
N ARG A 3 -63.24 -20.65 17.26
CA ARG A 3 -63.12 -19.83 16.04
C ARG A 3 -62.81 -18.35 16.30
N ALA A 4 -63.44 -17.74 17.30
CA ALA A 4 -63.16 -16.35 17.71
C ALA A 4 -61.71 -16.09 18.16
N GLU A 5 -61.02 -17.10 18.71
CA GLU A 5 -59.60 -17.00 19.07
C GLU A 5 -58.70 -17.12 17.82
N LEU A 6 -59.09 -17.95 16.85
CA LEU A 6 -58.38 -18.10 15.58
C LEU A 6 -58.50 -16.83 14.73
N GLU A 7 -59.69 -16.27 14.61
CA GLU A 7 -59.96 -15.02 13.90
C GLU A 7 -59.20 -13.83 14.51
N LYS A 8 -59.06 -13.81 15.84
CA LYS A 8 -58.26 -12.79 16.53
C LYS A 8 -56.78 -12.92 16.20
N LYS A 9 -56.22 -14.14 16.26
CA LYS A 9 -54.82 -14.41 15.89
C LYS A 9 -54.55 -14.10 14.42
N ALA A 10 -55.45 -14.47 13.51
CA ALA A 10 -55.34 -14.15 12.10
C ALA A 10 -55.30 -12.63 11.87
N LYS A 11 -56.14 -11.85 12.56
CA LYS A 11 -56.08 -10.37 12.52
C LYS A 11 -54.78 -9.81 13.08
N ASP A 12 -54.29 -10.33 14.20
CA ASP A 12 -53.02 -9.90 14.79
C ASP A 12 -51.84 -10.16 13.85
N LEU A 13 -51.91 -11.20 13.02
CA LEU A 13 -50.94 -11.54 11.97
C LEU A 13 -51.27 -10.90 10.60
N SER A 14 -52.26 -10.01 10.53
CA SER A 14 -52.70 -9.33 9.29
C SER A 14 -53.11 -10.28 8.14
N LEU A 15 -53.69 -11.44 8.48
CA LEU A 15 -54.25 -12.38 7.52
C LEU A 15 -55.72 -12.06 7.23
N ASP A 16 -56.07 -11.96 5.95
CA ASP A 16 -57.45 -11.78 5.50
C ASP A 16 -58.20 -13.12 5.53
N PHE A 17 -59.39 -13.13 6.11
CA PHE A 17 -60.31 -14.28 6.10
C PHE A 17 -61.75 -13.84 5.93
N THR A 18 -62.60 -14.75 5.46
CA THR A 18 -64.04 -14.53 5.26
C THR A 18 -64.85 -15.51 6.09
N ASP A 19 -66.17 -15.29 6.18
CA ASP A 19 -67.07 -16.19 6.91
C ASP A 19 -67.10 -17.61 6.31
N GLU A 20 -66.68 -17.76 5.04
CA GLU A 20 -66.58 -19.04 4.33
C GLU A 20 -65.26 -19.78 4.59
N THR A 21 -64.25 -19.12 5.17
CA THR A 21 -62.98 -19.77 5.51
C THR A 21 -63.20 -20.77 6.64
N THR A 22 -62.73 -22.00 6.44
CA THR A 22 -62.87 -23.07 7.42
C THR A 22 -61.87 -22.91 8.55
N ASP A 23 -62.20 -23.42 9.74
CA ASP A 23 -61.31 -23.35 10.90
C ASP A 23 -59.97 -24.07 10.65
N GLU A 24 -59.95 -25.08 9.77
CA GLU A 24 -58.75 -25.82 9.36
C GLU A 24 -57.84 -24.98 8.45
N GLU A 25 -58.40 -24.32 7.44
CA GLU A 25 -57.68 -23.37 6.57
C GLU A 25 -57.11 -22.19 7.36
N LEU A 26 -57.87 -21.68 8.34
CA LEU A 26 -57.41 -20.57 9.19
C LEU A 26 -56.24 -21.00 10.08
N VAL A 27 -56.27 -22.22 10.62
CA VAL A 27 -55.18 -22.77 11.43
C VAL A 27 -53.93 -22.99 10.60
N GLU A 28 -54.08 -23.47 9.36
CA GLU A 28 -52.97 -23.68 8.44
C GLU A 28 -52.34 -22.36 8.01
N ALA A 29 -53.15 -21.36 7.64
CA ALA A 29 -52.65 -20.02 7.31
C ALA A 29 -51.99 -19.31 8.50
N ILE A 30 -52.52 -19.49 9.72
CA ILE A 30 -51.88 -18.97 10.94
C ILE A 30 -50.54 -19.66 11.17
N LYS A 31 -50.45 -20.99 10.99
CA LYS A 31 -49.18 -21.71 11.16
C LYS A 31 -48.17 -21.35 10.09
N GLU A 32 -48.59 -21.22 8.84
CA GLU A 32 -47.72 -20.81 7.74
C GLU A 32 -47.21 -19.38 7.95
N ALA A 33 -48.05 -18.46 8.45
CA ALA A 33 -47.62 -17.13 8.85
C ALA A 33 -46.76 -17.11 10.13
N GLU A 34 -47.01 -18.01 11.09
CA GLU A 34 -46.18 -18.18 12.29
C GLU A 34 -44.82 -18.83 11.95
N ASP A 35 -44.76 -19.69 10.93
CA ASP A 35 -43.55 -20.34 10.41
C ASP A 35 -42.77 -19.41 9.45
N ASP A 36 -43.44 -18.52 8.70
CA ASP A 36 -42.82 -17.43 7.94
C ASP A 36 -42.24 -16.32 8.85
N ILE A 37 -42.58 -16.37 10.15
CA ILE A 37 -41.88 -15.61 11.21
C ILE A 37 -40.63 -16.39 11.67
N ASP A 38 -40.10 -17.35 10.92
CA ASP A 38 -38.73 -17.82 11.09
C ASP A 38 -37.74 -16.97 10.28
N ASP A 39 -37.23 -15.89 10.89
CA ASP A 39 -35.95 -15.29 10.50
C ASP A 39 -35.45 -14.27 11.56
N ASN A 40 -35.07 -14.77 12.74
CA ASN A 40 -33.93 -14.35 13.58
C ASN A 40 -33.44 -12.88 13.63
N LYS A 41 -34.33 -11.89 13.44
CA LYS A 41 -34.07 -10.47 13.62
C LYS A 41 -35.29 -9.85 14.27
N ASP A 42 -35.23 -9.80 15.59
CA ASP A 42 -36.20 -9.18 16.46
C ASP A 42 -36.59 -7.77 15.95
N ILE A 43 -37.82 -7.30 16.19
CA ILE A 43 -38.27 -5.96 15.77
C ILE A 43 -37.29 -4.87 16.27
N ASP A 44 -36.67 -5.12 17.42
CA ASP A 44 -35.64 -4.27 18.00
C ASP A 44 -34.32 -4.26 17.21
N PHE A 45 -33.96 -5.35 16.53
CA PHE A 45 -32.85 -5.38 15.57
C PHE A 45 -33.12 -4.42 14.40
N TYR A 46 -34.31 -4.46 13.80
CA TYR A 46 -34.66 -3.58 12.67
C TYR A 46 -34.76 -2.10 13.09
N LYS A 47 -35.29 -1.82 14.28
CA LYS A 47 -35.26 -0.45 14.85
C LYS A 47 -33.83 0.04 15.04
N ASN A 48 -32.95 -0.79 15.59
CA ASN A 48 -31.55 -0.45 15.79
C ASN A 48 -30.82 -0.22 14.46
N GLU A 49 -31.02 -1.07 13.45
CA GLU A 49 -30.44 -0.87 12.11
C GLU A 49 -31.00 0.38 11.41
N PHE A 50 -32.28 0.69 11.58
CA PHE A 50 -32.87 1.93 11.08
C PHE A 50 -32.27 3.17 11.76
N ASP A 51 -32.08 3.14 13.08
CA ASP A 51 -31.45 4.22 13.82
C ASP A 51 -29.98 4.40 13.42
N LYS A 52 -29.22 3.31 13.22
CA LYS A 52 -27.87 3.36 12.66
C LYS A 52 -27.87 3.96 11.24
N ALA A 53 -28.80 3.57 10.39
CA ALA A 53 -28.92 4.12 9.03
C ALA A 53 -29.24 5.63 9.06
N LYS A 54 -30.11 6.07 9.98
CA LYS A 54 -30.43 7.48 10.21
C LYS A 54 -29.23 8.26 10.71
N GLN A 55 -28.47 7.72 11.67
CA GLN A 55 -27.23 8.31 12.15
C GLN A 55 -26.18 8.44 11.04
N ARG A 56 -26.00 7.40 10.21
CA ARG A 56 -25.11 7.42 9.04
C ARG A 56 -25.54 8.48 8.03
N ARG A 57 -26.84 8.58 7.73
CA ARG A 57 -27.39 9.63 6.86
C ARG A 57 -27.10 11.02 7.41
N ASP A 58 -27.35 11.24 8.70
CA ASP A 58 -27.17 12.55 9.32
C ASP A 58 -25.69 12.94 9.41
N ALA A 59 -24.79 11.97 9.64
CA ALA A 59 -23.35 12.15 9.55
C ALA A 59 -22.94 12.52 8.11
N ALA A 60 -23.40 11.78 7.10
CA ALA A 60 -23.12 12.08 5.70
C ALA A 60 -23.63 13.46 5.26
N LEU A 61 -24.79 13.90 5.78
CA LEU A 61 -25.32 15.25 5.53
C LEU A 61 -24.46 16.34 6.18
N LYS A 62 -23.92 16.09 7.39
CA LYS A 62 -22.96 17.00 8.02
C LYS A 62 -21.67 17.08 7.22
N ASP A 63 -21.13 15.93 6.81
CA ASP A 63 -19.91 15.87 6.00
C ASP A 63 -20.08 16.57 4.67
N LYS A 64 -21.22 16.37 3.99
CA LYS A 64 -21.58 17.09 2.77
C LYS A 64 -21.56 18.62 2.99
N ARG A 65 -22.16 19.11 4.08
CA ARG A 65 -22.17 20.55 4.40
C ARG A 65 -20.76 21.08 4.68
N ILE A 66 -19.92 20.31 5.35
CA ILE A 66 -18.52 20.68 5.62
C ILE A 66 -17.72 20.72 4.31
N LEU A 67 -17.85 19.71 3.47
CA LEU A 67 -17.19 19.64 2.16
C LEU A 67 -17.65 20.78 1.25
N GLN A 68 -18.94 21.11 1.25
CA GLN A 68 -19.48 22.22 0.46
C GLN A 68 -18.92 23.56 0.94
N LYS A 69 -18.83 23.80 2.26
CA LYS A 69 -18.17 24.99 2.79
C LYS A 69 -16.68 25.05 2.41
N LYS A 70 -15.96 23.93 2.46
CA LYS A 70 -14.56 23.86 2.03
C LYS A 70 -14.41 24.17 0.55
N LEU A 71 -15.31 23.64 -0.28
CA LEU A 71 -15.35 23.91 -1.72
C LEU A 71 -15.61 25.40 -1.99
N ASP A 72 -16.62 25.99 -1.34
CA ASP A 72 -16.92 27.42 -1.48
C ASP A 72 -15.73 28.31 -1.06
N THR A 73 -14.99 27.88 -0.03
CA THR A 73 -13.80 28.60 0.43
C THR A 73 -12.67 28.47 -0.59
N LEU A 74 -12.39 27.24 -1.06
CA LEU A 74 -11.38 27.00 -2.09
C LEU A 74 -11.70 27.73 -3.39
N SER A 75 -12.96 27.80 -3.82
CA SER A 75 -13.39 28.54 -5.01
C SER A 75 -13.12 30.04 -4.87
N ARG A 76 -13.45 30.65 -3.72
CA ARG A 76 -13.13 32.06 -3.46
C ARG A 76 -11.62 32.31 -3.40
N ASP A 77 -10.86 31.39 -2.81
CA ASP A 77 -9.40 31.47 -2.76
C ASP A 77 -8.78 31.33 -4.17
N LEU A 78 -9.42 30.56 -5.07
CA LEU A 78 -8.99 30.43 -6.46
C LEU A 78 -9.32 31.67 -7.29
N GLU A 79 -10.48 32.28 -7.08
CA GLU A 79 -10.90 33.51 -7.75
C GLU A 79 -10.09 34.74 -7.33
N SER A 80 -9.60 34.76 -6.08
CA SER A 80 -8.78 35.85 -5.54
C SER A 80 -7.28 35.67 -5.78
N ARG A 81 -6.85 34.52 -6.32
CA ARG A 81 -5.45 34.30 -6.66
C ARG A 81 -5.07 35.11 -7.90
N PRO A 82 -3.88 35.74 -7.91
CA PRO A 82 -3.33 36.31 -9.12
C PRO A 82 -3.31 35.28 -10.23
N THR A 83 -3.79 35.66 -11.40
CA THR A 83 -3.75 34.81 -12.58
C THR A 83 -2.31 34.60 -13.04
N LYS A 84 -2.09 33.61 -13.90
CA LYS A 84 -0.78 33.42 -14.54
C LYS A 84 -0.35 34.67 -15.30
N GLU A 85 -1.29 35.39 -15.92
CA GLU A 85 -1.03 36.63 -16.63
C GLU A 85 -0.59 37.76 -15.69
N ASP A 86 -1.21 37.88 -14.51
CA ASP A 86 -0.79 38.84 -13.48
C ASP A 86 0.65 38.56 -13.02
N TYR A 87 1.00 37.28 -12.87
CA TYR A 87 2.36 36.88 -12.48
C TYR A 87 3.39 37.19 -13.57
N GLU A 88 3.10 36.87 -14.84
CA GLU A 88 4.00 37.20 -15.95
C GLU A 88 4.17 38.71 -16.11
N THR A 89 3.10 39.48 -15.93
CA THR A 89 3.15 40.95 -15.97
C THR A 89 3.98 41.52 -14.82
N ALA A 90 3.82 40.99 -13.60
CA ALA A 90 4.65 41.40 -12.46
C ALA A 90 6.13 41.04 -12.68
N LYS A 91 6.40 39.90 -13.33
CA LYS A 91 7.75 39.46 -13.65
C LYS A 91 8.41 40.37 -14.69
N THR A 92 7.70 40.72 -15.78
CA THR A 92 8.24 41.65 -16.78
C THR A 92 8.50 43.04 -16.18
N GLN A 93 7.58 43.54 -15.35
CA GLN A 93 7.78 44.80 -14.63
C GLN A 93 8.99 44.75 -13.68
N LEU A 94 9.22 43.61 -13.02
CA LEU A 94 10.40 43.42 -12.18
C LEU A 94 11.69 43.42 -13.00
N ASP A 95 11.72 42.73 -14.14
CA ASP A 95 12.87 42.69 -15.05
C ASP A 95 13.18 44.09 -15.62
N GLU A 96 12.15 44.86 -15.99
CA GLU A 96 12.29 46.26 -16.43
C GLU A 96 12.83 47.16 -15.32
N LEU A 97 12.34 47.01 -14.08
CA LEU A 97 12.84 47.76 -12.92
C LEU A 97 14.29 47.41 -12.59
N LEU A 98 14.67 46.14 -12.69
CA LEU A 98 16.06 45.71 -12.51
C LEU A 98 16.97 46.28 -13.59
N ALA A 99 16.55 46.26 -14.85
CA ALA A 99 17.29 46.88 -15.95
C ALA A 99 17.46 48.39 -15.75
N PHE A 100 16.38 49.10 -15.38
CA PHE A 100 16.42 50.53 -15.06
C PHE A 100 17.32 50.85 -13.86
N LYS A 101 17.27 50.04 -12.80
CA LYS A 101 18.15 50.20 -11.65
C LYS A 101 19.62 50.07 -12.06
N ASN A 102 19.95 49.06 -12.87
CA ASN A 102 21.32 48.83 -13.34
C ASN A 102 21.83 50.01 -14.19
N THR A 103 21.02 50.54 -15.11
CA THR A 103 21.43 51.70 -15.91
C THR A 103 21.61 52.96 -15.06
N VAL A 104 20.73 53.22 -14.10
CA VAL A 104 20.87 54.35 -13.17
C VAL A 104 22.12 54.20 -12.29
N GLU A 105 22.42 52.99 -11.81
CA GLU A 105 23.63 52.72 -11.04
C GLU A 105 24.91 52.91 -11.87
N GLU A 106 24.92 52.49 -13.14
CA GLU A 106 26.03 52.75 -14.07
C GLU A 106 26.21 54.25 -14.36
N GLU A 107 25.14 55.00 -14.58
CA GLU A 107 25.20 56.46 -14.77
C GLU A 107 25.69 57.20 -13.51
N LEU A 108 25.23 56.79 -12.33
CA LEU A 108 25.71 57.34 -11.06
C LEU A 108 27.17 56.99 -10.81
N GLU A 109 27.58 55.77 -11.16
CA GLU A 109 28.96 55.31 -11.02
C GLU A 109 29.88 56.06 -11.99
N THR A 110 29.52 56.23 -13.25
CA THR A 110 30.32 57.00 -14.21
C THR A 110 30.49 58.45 -13.78
N LYS A 111 29.43 59.08 -13.24
CA LYS A 111 29.51 60.44 -12.66
C LYS A 111 30.39 60.50 -11.41
N LYS A 112 30.30 59.53 -10.50
CA LYS A 112 31.15 59.44 -9.30
C LYS A 112 32.61 59.16 -9.64
N LEU A 113 32.86 58.25 -10.58
CA LEU A 113 34.21 57.95 -11.09
C LEU A 113 34.80 59.19 -11.79
N ALA A 114 34.02 60.01 -12.49
CA ALA A 114 34.53 61.24 -13.08
C ALA A 114 35.01 62.27 -12.04
N SER A 115 34.49 62.24 -10.81
CA SER A 115 34.81 63.18 -9.74
C SER A 115 35.73 62.65 -8.63
N LEU A 116 36.20 61.40 -8.71
CA LEU A 116 37.01 60.74 -7.69
C LEU A 116 38.45 60.48 -8.15
N ASP A 117 39.40 60.59 -7.22
CA ASP A 117 40.81 60.22 -7.40
C ASP A 117 40.95 58.70 -7.64
N GLU A 118 42.03 58.28 -8.33
CA GLU A 118 42.27 56.88 -8.72
C GLU A 118 42.16 55.87 -7.56
N THR A 119 42.56 56.27 -6.36
CA THR A 119 42.45 55.47 -5.13
C THR A 119 41.01 55.16 -4.75
N ASP A 120 40.09 56.11 -4.91
CA ASP A 120 38.68 55.89 -4.57
C ASP A 120 37.95 55.11 -5.66
N LYS A 121 38.39 55.22 -6.93
CA LYS A 121 37.95 54.35 -8.03
C LYS A 121 38.30 52.89 -7.77
N LEU A 122 39.50 52.64 -7.26
CA LEU A 122 39.97 51.30 -6.92
C LEU A 122 39.19 50.70 -5.75
N LYS A 123 38.90 51.49 -4.70
CA LYS A 123 38.03 51.05 -3.59
C LYS A 123 36.63 50.66 -4.06
N LEU A 124 36.02 51.48 -4.92
CA LEU A 124 34.68 51.19 -5.44
C LEU A 124 34.64 49.87 -6.24
N ARG A 125 35.68 49.61 -7.04
CA ARG A 125 35.82 48.35 -7.78
C ARG A 125 36.01 47.15 -6.86
N LEU A 126 36.77 47.31 -5.77
CA LEU A 126 36.97 46.28 -4.76
C LEU A 126 35.64 45.92 -4.07
N ASP A 127 34.90 46.92 -3.58
CA ASP A 127 33.59 46.75 -2.95
C ASP A 127 32.60 46.01 -3.88
N LYS A 128 32.61 46.34 -5.18
CA LYS A 128 31.78 45.65 -6.18
C LYS A 128 32.22 44.20 -6.42
N ALA A 129 33.52 43.95 -6.43
CA ALA A 129 34.04 42.60 -6.59
C ALA A 129 33.69 41.73 -5.36
N GLU A 130 33.79 42.27 -4.15
CA GLU A 130 33.39 41.60 -2.91
C GLU A 130 31.89 41.29 -2.91
N LYS A 131 31.03 42.26 -3.24
CA LYS A 131 29.58 42.01 -3.34
C LYS A 131 29.24 40.92 -4.36
N LYS A 132 29.85 40.95 -5.54
CA LYS A 132 29.64 39.91 -6.57
C LYS A 132 30.15 38.54 -6.11
N LEU A 133 31.23 38.51 -5.32
CA LEU A 133 31.76 37.28 -4.75
C LEU A 133 30.78 36.70 -3.73
N ASP A 134 30.28 37.53 -2.82
CA ASP A 134 29.30 37.14 -1.80
C ASP A 134 27.99 36.65 -2.44
N GLU A 135 27.51 37.33 -3.48
CA GLU A 135 26.31 36.96 -4.21
C GLU A 135 26.47 35.59 -4.88
N LYS A 136 27.59 35.36 -5.58
CA LYS A 136 27.92 34.04 -6.16
C LYS A 136 28.08 32.96 -5.11
N PHE A 137 28.65 33.28 -3.95
CA PHE A 137 28.81 32.32 -2.87
C PHE A 137 27.46 31.93 -2.27
N ARG A 138 26.55 32.91 -2.15
CA ARG A 138 25.19 32.70 -1.66
C ARG A 138 24.36 31.88 -2.65
N GLU A 139 24.38 32.24 -3.94
CA GLU A 139 23.73 31.46 -5.00
C GLU A 139 24.28 30.03 -5.07
N GLY A 140 25.60 29.86 -5.00
CA GLY A 140 26.25 28.55 -4.97
C GLY A 140 25.84 27.71 -3.76
N LYS A 141 25.67 28.34 -2.59
CA LYS A 141 25.21 27.68 -1.38
C LYS A 141 23.74 27.26 -1.50
N ASP A 142 22.87 28.15 -1.99
CA ASP A 142 21.43 27.89 -2.12
C ASP A 142 21.15 26.80 -3.16
N THR A 143 21.86 26.83 -4.29
CA THR A 143 21.78 25.78 -5.33
C THR A 143 22.27 24.43 -4.81
N ALA A 144 23.44 24.38 -4.17
CA ALA A 144 23.96 23.15 -3.58
C ALA A 144 23.02 22.58 -2.50
N SER A 145 22.44 23.44 -1.65
CA SER A 145 21.47 23.02 -0.64
C SER A 145 20.20 22.44 -1.27
N SER A 146 19.66 23.09 -2.32
CA SER A 146 18.48 22.60 -3.02
C SER A 146 18.72 21.26 -3.74
N GLU A 147 19.89 21.08 -4.36
CA GLU A 147 20.26 19.81 -4.97
C GLU A 147 20.42 18.70 -3.93
N PHE A 148 21.05 19.00 -2.79
CA PHE A 148 21.22 18.06 -1.70
C PHE A 148 19.87 17.63 -1.12
N GLU A 149 18.94 18.56 -0.88
CA GLU A 149 17.59 18.26 -0.41
C GLU A 149 16.81 17.39 -1.39
N LYS A 150 16.90 17.66 -2.70
CA LYS A 150 16.28 16.82 -3.74
C LYS A 150 16.83 15.40 -3.72
N GLN A 151 18.16 15.25 -3.64
CA GLN A 151 18.79 13.93 -3.56
C GLN A 151 18.36 13.19 -2.30
N LEU A 152 18.30 13.89 -1.17
CA LEU A 152 17.87 13.32 0.11
C LEU A 152 16.40 12.86 0.07
N GLY A 153 15.52 13.61 -0.60
CA GLY A 153 14.14 13.21 -0.87
C GLY A 153 14.06 11.90 -1.68
N VAL A 154 14.78 11.84 -2.81
CA VAL A 154 14.82 10.63 -3.67
C VAL A 154 15.37 9.41 -2.91
N LEU A 155 16.42 9.59 -2.10
CA LEU A 155 16.98 8.53 -1.27
C LEU A 155 15.96 8.05 -0.22
N THR A 156 15.24 8.96 0.42
CA THR A 156 14.22 8.64 1.42
C THR A 156 13.08 7.83 0.81
N GLU A 157 12.60 8.22 -0.37
CA GLU A 157 11.57 7.47 -1.10
C GLU A 157 12.04 6.06 -1.49
N LYS A 158 13.28 5.93 -1.96
CA LYS A 158 13.87 4.63 -2.29
C LYS A 158 13.99 3.73 -1.07
N VAL A 159 14.45 4.25 0.07
CA VAL A 159 14.52 3.49 1.33
C VAL A 159 13.12 3.02 1.73
N SER A 160 12.12 3.90 1.70
CA SER A 160 10.74 3.52 2.03
C SER A 160 10.19 2.43 1.10
N SER A 161 10.48 2.52 -0.20
CA SER A 161 10.10 1.51 -1.19
C SER A 161 10.76 0.15 -0.89
N TYR A 162 12.07 0.14 -0.64
CA TYR A 162 12.79 -1.08 -0.29
C TYR A 162 12.32 -1.69 1.04
N GLU A 163 11.99 -0.88 2.05
CA GLU A 163 11.44 -1.36 3.31
C GLU A 163 10.09 -2.06 3.11
N LYS A 164 9.20 -1.50 2.27
CA LYS A 164 7.92 -2.15 1.90
C LYS A 164 8.14 -3.47 1.17
N GLN A 165 9.08 -3.49 0.22
CA GLN A 165 9.42 -4.72 -0.52
C GLN A 165 9.99 -5.79 0.42
N ILE A 166 10.90 -5.41 1.31
CA ILE A 166 11.47 -6.30 2.33
C ILE A 166 10.37 -6.83 3.26
N GLY A 167 9.43 -5.98 3.70
CA GLY A 167 8.30 -6.39 4.53
C GLY A 167 7.41 -7.42 3.83
N SER A 168 7.10 -7.21 2.55
CA SER A 168 6.32 -8.15 1.73
C SER A 168 7.04 -9.49 1.57
N LEU A 169 8.33 -9.47 1.22
CA LEU A 169 9.14 -10.69 1.09
C LEU A 169 9.28 -11.44 2.40
N ARG A 170 9.44 -10.73 3.52
CA ARG A 170 9.45 -11.33 4.86
C ARG A 170 8.12 -12.01 5.17
N THR A 171 7.00 -11.36 4.88
CA THR A 171 5.67 -11.95 5.08
C THR A 171 5.53 -13.23 4.27
N MET A 172 5.88 -13.20 2.98
CA MET A 172 5.86 -14.39 2.13
C MET A 172 6.80 -15.50 2.63
N SER A 173 7.98 -15.15 3.15
CA SER A 173 8.91 -16.14 3.73
C SER A 173 8.31 -16.81 4.96
N LEU A 174 7.76 -16.02 5.90
CA LEU A 174 7.11 -16.53 7.10
C LEU A 174 5.93 -17.46 6.76
N GLU A 175 5.06 -17.03 5.85
CA GLU A 175 3.91 -17.85 5.43
C GLU A 175 4.38 -19.19 4.85
N ASN A 176 5.44 -19.18 4.02
CA ASN A 176 6.02 -20.41 3.48
C ASN A 176 6.68 -21.29 4.55
N GLU A 177 7.34 -20.71 5.55
CA GLU A 177 7.92 -21.45 6.68
C GLU A 177 6.84 -22.12 7.52
N ILE A 178 5.76 -21.41 7.85
CA ILE A 178 4.60 -21.95 8.56
C ILE A 178 3.95 -23.08 7.76
N ILE A 179 3.73 -22.88 6.45
CA ILE A 179 3.15 -23.94 5.58
C ILE A 179 4.03 -25.18 5.60
N LYS A 180 5.35 -25.03 5.44
CA LYS A 180 6.28 -26.17 5.47
C LYS A 180 6.21 -26.91 6.80
N ALA A 181 6.22 -26.20 7.92
CA ALA A 181 6.11 -26.81 9.25
C ALA A 181 4.75 -27.50 9.45
N ALA A 182 3.65 -26.86 9.05
CA ALA A 182 2.31 -27.42 9.14
C ALA A 182 2.13 -28.67 8.27
N VAL A 183 2.71 -28.69 7.07
CA VAL A 183 2.71 -29.88 6.20
C VAL A 183 3.49 -31.03 6.83
N LYS A 184 4.65 -30.76 7.45
CA LYS A 184 5.40 -31.79 8.21
C LYS A 184 4.57 -32.34 9.37
N GLY A 185 3.86 -31.46 10.08
CA GLY A 185 2.92 -31.80 11.15
C GLY A 185 1.59 -32.39 10.68
N LYS A 186 1.44 -32.69 9.37
CA LYS A 186 0.23 -33.27 8.77
C LYS A 186 -1.06 -32.46 9.01
N ALA A 187 -0.96 -31.15 9.06
CA ALA A 187 -2.13 -30.28 9.13
C ALA A 187 -3.08 -30.49 7.94
N ILE A 188 -4.38 -30.52 8.19
CA ILE A 188 -5.43 -30.70 7.18
C ILE A 188 -5.44 -29.53 6.18
N GLU A 189 -5.35 -28.31 6.71
CA GLU A 189 -5.28 -27.08 5.92
C GLU A 189 -4.13 -26.18 6.40
N PRO A 190 -2.90 -26.34 5.86
CA PRO A 190 -1.74 -25.53 6.24
C PRO A 190 -1.97 -24.02 6.11
N SER A 191 -2.75 -23.58 5.12
CA SER A 191 -3.13 -22.17 4.93
C SER A 191 -3.97 -21.61 6.09
N HIS A 192 -4.72 -22.46 6.78
CA HIS A 192 -5.47 -22.07 7.98
C HIS A 192 -4.51 -21.79 9.14
N ILE A 193 -3.48 -22.64 9.30
CA ILE A 193 -2.44 -22.47 10.32
C ILE A 193 -1.69 -21.13 10.11
N VAL A 194 -1.36 -20.80 8.86
CA VAL A 194 -0.80 -19.48 8.52
C VAL A 194 -1.69 -18.34 9.00
N ARG A 195 -3.00 -18.42 8.73
CA ARG A 195 -3.96 -17.37 9.09
C ARG A 195 -4.06 -17.18 10.60
N MET A 196 -4.00 -18.27 11.36
CA MET A 196 -4.05 -18.24 12.82
C MET A 196 -2.77 -17.69 13.44
N LEU A 197 -1.61 -18.11 12.93
CA LEU A 197 -0.36 -17.98 13.68
C LEU A 197 0.65 -16.98 13.09
N LYS A 198 0.45 -16.46 11.88
CA LYS A 198 1.42 -15.52 11.27
C LYS A 198 1.66 -14.26 12.10
N GLY A 199 0.69 -13.82 12.90
CA GLY A 199 0.81 -12.66 13.78
C GLY A 199 1.66 -12.91 15.03
N GLU A 200 1.92 -14.17 15.36
CA GLU A 200 2.66 -14.59 16.55
C GLU A 200 4.18 -14.55 16.35
N PHE A 201 4.65 -14.38 15.11
CA PHE A 201 6.07 -14.39 14.77
C PHE A 201 6.59 -13.00 14.46
N THR A 202 7.81 -12.73 14.93
CA THR A 202 8.56 -11.53 14.62
C THR A 202 9.85 -11.89 13.91
N PHE A 203 10.26 -11.07 12.94
CA PHE A 203 11.54 -11.27 12.25
C PHE A 203 12.67 -10.68 13.09
N ASP A 204 13.61 -11.53 13.49
CA ASP A 204 14.85 -11.11 14.13
C ASP A 204 15.90 -10.77 13.04
N PRO A 205 16.36 -9.50 12.93
CA PRO A 205 17.35 -9.10 11.95
C PRO A 205 18.75 -9.69 12.18
N ASP A 206 19.11 -9.94 13.44
CA ASP A 206 20.44 -10.40 13.83
C ASP A 206 20.59 -11.89 13.53
N LEU A 207 19.56 -12.68 13.85
CA LEU A 207 19.50 -14.10 13.56
C LEU A 207 19.01 -14.43 12.14
N ARG A 208 18.42 -13.44 11.44
CA ARG A 208 17.79 -13.58 10.12
C ARG A 208 16.72 -14.67 10.07
N LYS A 209 15.95 -14.82 11.15
CA LYS A 209 14.92 -15.85 11.31
C LYS A 209 13.64 -15.27 11.89
N PHE A 210 12.54 -15.99 11.69
CA PHE A 210 11.28 -15.71 12.39
C PHE A 210 11.23 -16.47 13.71
N ILE A 211 10.95 -15.72 14.78
CA ILE A 211 10.87 -16.25 16.14
C ILE A 211 9.53 -15.87 16.77
N ASN A 212 8.98 -16.79 17.56
CA ASN A 212 7.89 -16.51 18.47
C ASN A 212 8.49 -16.31 19.87
N GLN A 213 8.19 -15.17 20.49
CA GLN A 213 8.65 -14.86 21.84
C GLN A 213 7.50 -15.06 22.83
N VAL A 214 7.59 -16.09 23.66
CA VAL A 214 6.64 -16.33 24.75
C VAL A 214 7.11 -15.54 25.97
N ARG A 215 6.23 -14.66 26.49
CA ARG A 215 6.52 -13.84 27.67
C ARG A 215 5.73 -14.32 28.88
N ASP A 216 6.30 -14.14 30.06
CA ASP A 216 5.60 -14.38 31.34
C ASP A 216 4.58 -13.27 31.64
N GLU A 217 3.76 -13.46 32.69
CA GLU A 217 2.76 -12.47 33.15
C GLU A 217 3.36 -11.12 33.56
N LYS A 218 4.69 -11.06 33.74
CA LYS A 218 5.45 -9.85 34.09
C LYS A 218 6.12 -9.21 32.87
N GLY A 219 5.92 -9.78 31.67
CA GLY A 219 6.46 -9.28 30.40
C GLY A 219 7.91 -9.70 30.10
N ASN A 220 8.52 -10.53 30.94
CA ASN A 220 9.87 -11.06 30.71
C ASN A 220 9.82 -12.19 29.68
N LEU A 221 10.87 -12.28 28.86
CA LEU A 221 11.04 -13.36 27.91
C LEU A 221 11.17 -14.69 28.67
N LYS A 222 10.28 -15.63 28.38
CA LYS A 222 10.28 -16.95 29.00
C LYS A 222 10.96 -17.95 28.07
N GLU A 223 10.49 -18.02 26.83
CA GLU A 223 10.94 -18.97 25.81
C GLU A 223 10.89 -18.32 24.43
N GLU A 224 11.77 -18.76 23.54
CA GLU A 224 11.77 -18.39 22.13
C GLU A 224 11.69 -19.66 21.28
N PHE A 225 10.76 -19.66 20.34
CA PHE A 225 10.57 -20.78 19.43
C PHE A 225 10.81 -20.36 17.99
N GLU A 226 11.57 -21.15 17.25
CA GLU A 226 11.61 -21.04 15.79
C GLU A 226 10.26 -21.52 15.20
N VAL A 227 9.94 -21.08 13.98
CA VAL A 227 8.67 -21.42 13.31
C VAL A 227 8.40 -22.92 13.29
N ASP A 228 9.39 -23.75 12.94
CA ASP A 228 9.20 -25.20 12.83
C ASP A 228 8.85 -25.84 14.19
N GLU A 229 9.50 -25.39 15.26
CA GLU A 229 9.30 -25.88 16.62
C GLU A 229 7.95 -25.43 17.19
N TYR A 230 7.63 -24.15 17.04
CA TYR A 230 6.36 -23.61 17.52
C TYR A 230 5.15 -24.28 16.85
N ILE A 231 5.19 -24.42 15.52
CA ILE A 231 4.10 -25.03 14.75
C ILE A 231 3.95 -26.51 15.08
N SER A 232 5.05 -27.24 15.27
CA SER A 232 5.01 -28.64 15.70
C SER A 232 4.38 -28.79 17.08
N ASN A 233 4.81 -27.95 18.04
CA ASN A 233 4.24 -27.93 19.39
C ASN A 233 2.76 -27.51 19.39
N PHE A 234 2.38 -26.58 18.52
CA PHE A 234 0.99 -26.15 18.37
C PHE A 234 0.10 -27.28 17.86
N LEU A 235 0.52 -28.00 16.82
CA LEU A 235 -0.25 -29.11 16.24
C LEU A 235 -0.27 -30.37 17.11
N ALA A 236 0.66 -30.52 18.06
CA ALA A 236 0.71 -31.64 18.99
C ALA A 236 -0.17 -31.45 20.25
N LYS A 237 -0.83 -30.30 20.41
CA LYS A 237 -1.76 -30.06 21.52
C LYS A 237 -3.09 -30.76 21.22
N GLU A 238 -3.62 -31.49 22.21
CA GLU A 238 -4.92 -32.20 22.12
C GLU A 238 -6.06 -31.26 21.69
N GLU A 239 -6.02 -30.00 22.15
CA GLU A 239 -6.98 -28.97 21.75
C GLU A 239 -7.02 -28.71 20.24
N ASN A 240 -5.91 -28.99 19.53
CA ASN A 240 -5.72 -28.73 18.11
C ASN A 240 -5.77 -29.99 17.24
N ASP A 241 -6.12 -31.15 17.80
CA ASP A 241 -6.18 -32.42 17.05
C ASP A 241 -7.11 -32.35 15.82
N TYR A 242 -8.16 -31.52 15.89
CA TYR A 242 -9.07 -31.25 14.77
C TYR A 242 -8.39 -30.62 13.54
N LEU A 243 -7.17 -30.10 13.69
CA LEU A 243 -6.37 -29.51 12.62
C LEU A 243 -5.42 -30.52 11.96
N VAL A 244 -5.29 -31.75 12.47
CA VAL A 244 -4.35 -32.77 11.99
C VAL A 244 -5.09 -33.93 11.33
N GLY A 245 -4.73 -34.22 10.08
CA GLY A 245 -5.41 -35.24 9.28
C GLY A 245 -4.71 -36.58 9.39
N GLU A 246 -5.10 -37.44 10.34
CA GLU A 246 -4.52 -38.79 10.40
C GLU A 246 -4.98 -39.71 9.25
N ASN A 247 -6.07 -39.39 8.52
CA ASN A 247 -6.61 -40.25 7.45
C ASN A 247 -7.31 -39.49 6.28
N VAL A 248 -6.80 -38.32 5.87
CA VAL A 248 -7.38 -37.61 4.71
C VAL A 248 -6.59 -37.94 3.43
N ASN A 249 -7.30 -38.52 2.46
CA ASN A 249 -6.78 -38.91 1.15
C ASN A 249 -6.13 -37.71 0.44
N LYS A 250 -4.82 -37.81 0.15
CA LYS A 250 -3.98 -36.72 -0.36
C LYS A 250 -4.21 -36.38 -1.84
N ASP A 251 -5.13 -37.07 -2.51
CA ASP A 251 -5.38 -36.91 -3.95
C ASP A 251 -6.04 -35.57 -4.33
N SER A 252 -6.67 -34.85 -3.39
CA SER A 252 -7.26 -33.53 -3.65
C SER A 252 -6.29 -32.35 -3.50
N PHE A 253 -5.07 -32.59 -3.00
CA PHE A 253 -4.03 -31.55 -2.85
C PHE A 253 -3.05 -31.53 -4.03
N ARG A 254 -3.56 -31.74 -5.26
CA ARG A 254 -2.91 -31.13 -6.42
C ARG A 254 -3.12 -29.63 -6.32
N MET A 255 -2.16 -28.97 -5.67
CA MET A 255 -1.79 -27.62 -6.09
C MET A 255 -1.80 -27.59 -7.62
N ARG A 256 -2.23 -26.46 -8.16
CA ARG A 256 -2.18 -26.13 -9.58
C ARG A 256 -0.73 -26.35 -10.05
N ASP A 257 -0.39 -27.59 -10.40
CA ASP A 257 0.76 -27.93 -11.21
C ASP A 257 0.51 -27.16 -12.49
N THR A 258 1.23 -26.07 -12.67
CA THR A 258 1.38 -25.48 -13.99
C THR A 258 1.95 -26.56 -14.89
N ASN A 259 1.06 -27.26 -15.60
CA ASN A 259 1.29 -28.17 -16.72
C ASN A 259 2.73 -28.66 -16.85
N LYS A 260 3.08 -29.75 -16.17
CA LYS A 260 4.30 -30.50 -16.46
C LYS A 260 4.16 -31.51 -17.61
N ASP A 261 2.96 -31.72 -18.15
CA ASP A 261 2.75 -32.60 -19.31
C ASP A 261 1.96 -31.90 -20.42
N LYS A 262 2.59 -30.92 -21.05
CA LYS A 262 2.52 -30.84 -22.51
C LYS A 262 3.95 -30.85 -23.01
N HIS A 263 4.29 -31.87 -23.78
CA HIS A 263 5.33 -31.80 -24.81
C HIS A 263 4.97 -30.68 -25.80
N VAL A 264 5.08 -29.43 -25.35
CA VAL A 264 5.27 -28.30 -26.24
C VAL A 264 6.73 -28.41 -26.61
N LYS A 265 6.98 -28.81 -27.86
CA LYS A 265 8.22 -28.49 -28.55
C LYS A 265 8.44 -26.99 -28.33
N THR A 266 9.25 -26.63 -27.34
CA THR A 266 9.82 -25.28 -27.26
C THR A 266 10.70 -25.19 -28.48
N SER A 267 10.12 -24.67 -29.56
CA SER A 267 10.88 -23.83 -30.44
C SER A 267 11.63 -22.87 -29.53
N ILE A 268 12.95 -22.93 -29.63
CA ILE A 268 13.86 -21.93 -29.09
C ILE A 268 13.40 -20.63 -29.73
N LYS A 269 12.47 -19.93 -29.08
CA LYS A 269 12.17 -18.54 -29.42
C LYS A 269 13.34 -17.75 -28.88
N ASP A 270 13.95 -17.02 -29.79
CA ASP A 270 15.18 -16.27 -29.61
C ASP A 270 15.17 -15.46 -28.31
N LYS A 271 16.36 -15.31 -27.73
CA LYS A 271 16.62 -14.54 -26.49
C LYS A 271 16.15 -13.07 -26.54
N ASN A 272 15.65 -12.60 -27.68
CA ASN A 272 15.17 -11.24 -27.90
C ASN A 272 13.73 -10.98 -27.40
N ASP A 273 12.91 -12.00 -27.16
CA ASP A 273 11.49 -11.80 -26.79
C ASP A 273 11.24 -11.59 -25.27
N ARG A 274 12.26 -11.71 -24.41
CA ARG A 274 12.08 -11.55 -22.94
C ARG A 274 11.90 -10.10 -22.48
N TYR A 275 12.10 -9.15 -23.38
CA TYR A 275 12.22 -7.73 -23.08
C TYR A 275 11.47 -6.88 -24.11
N ASP A 276 10.31 -7.35 -24.57
CA ASP A 276 9.48 -6.58 -25.49
C ASP A 276 8.89 -5.34 -24.76
N PRO A 277 9.21 -4.11 -25.18
CA PRO A 277 8.63 -2.90 -24.61
C PRO A 277 7.10 -2.83 -24.75
N LYS A 278 6.51 -3.66 -25.60
CA LYS A 278 5.06 -3.74 -25.81
C LYS A 278 4.39 -4.85 -25.00
N ASP A 279 5.14 -5.63 -24.22
CA ASP A 279 4.55 -6.65 -23.34
C ASP A 279 3.74 -5.95 -22.23
N PRO A 280 2.41 -6.20 -22.13
CA PRO A 280 1.56 -5.60 -21.12
C PRO A 280 2.08 -5.79 -19.69
N LYS A 281 2.74 -6.92 -19.40
CA LYS A 281 3.31 -7.19 -18.07
C LYS A 281 4.55 -6.34 -17.79
N ILE A 282 5.35 -6.04 -18.81
CA ILE A 282 6.54 -5.20 -18.65
C ILE A 282 6.12 -3.75 -18.43
N ILE A 283 5.06 -3.30 -19.13
CA ILE A 283 4.48 -1.97 -18.97
C ILE A 283 3.91 -1.80 -17.55
N GLU A 284 3.08 -2.74 -17.09
CA GLU A 284 2.52 -2.73 -15.73
C GLU A 284 3.61 -2.70 -14.65
N LEU A 285 4.63 -3.55 -14.79
CA LEU A 285 5.75 -3.60 -13.85
C LEU A 285 6.66 -2.35 -13.90
N ALA A 286 6.74 -1.68 -15.06
CA ALA A 286 7.49 -0.43 -15.19
C ALA A 286 6.73 0.74 -14.54
N GLU A 287 5.40 0.80 -14.72
CA GLU A 287 4.52 1.75 -14.02
C GLU A 287 4.58 1.57 -12.51
N ASP A 288 4.48 0.32 -12.03
CA ASP A 288 4.61 -0.01 -10.60
C ASP A 288 5.97 0.39 -10.02
N ALA A 289 7.03 0.33 -10.84
CA ALA A 289 8.37 0.73 -10.47
C ALA A 289 8.63 2.24 -10.62
N GLY A 290 7.67 3.02 -11.15
CA GLY A 290 7.82 4.44 -11.45
C GLY A 290 8.90 4.73 -12.50
N LEU A 291 9.21 3.77 -13.37
CA LEU A 291 10.25 3.85 -14.39
C LEU A 291 9.64 3.86 -15.79
N LYS A 292 10.36 4.43 -16.76
CA LYS A 292 10.01 4.22 -18.17
C LYS A 292 10.22 2.75 -18.52
N VAL A 293 9.42 2.25 -19.45
CA VAL A 293 9.44 0.84 -19.88
C VAL A 293 10.84 0.43 -20.34
N GLU A 294 11.55 1.33 -21.01
CA GLU A 294 12.91 1.14 -21.47
C GLU A 294 13.91 1.01 -20.31
N ASP A 295 13.81 1.88 -19.31
CA ASP A 295 14.69 1.89 -18.13
C ASP A 295 14.47 0.64 -17.25
N TRP A 296 13.21 0.20 -17.15
CA TRP A 296 12.84 -1.03 -16.47
C TRP A 296 13.42 -2.27 -17.16
N ILE A 297 13.33 -2.32 -18.49
CA ILE A 297 13.92 -3.39 -19.30
C ILE A 297 15.44 -3.44 -19.11
N GLU A 298 16.13 -2.30 -19.15
CA GLU A 298 17.57 -2.23 -18.97
C GLU A 298 18.00 -2.70 -17.58
N THR A 299 17.28 -2.27 -16.54
CA THR A 299 17.49 -2.72 -15.16
C THR A 299 17.36 -4.24 -15.04
N ARG A 300 16.34 -4.83 -15.69
CA ARG A 300 16.18 -6.29 -15.71
C ARG A 300 17.29 -7.01 -16.47
N LYS A 301 17.73 -6.48 -17.62
CA LYS A 301 18.84 -7.06 -18.40
C LYS A 301 20.11 -7.13 -17.55
N LEU A 302 20.44 -6.06 -16.83
CA LEU A 302 21.58 -6.01 -15.92
C LEU A 302 21.47 -7.01 -14.77
N ARG A 303 20.27 -7.12 -14.19
CA ARG A 303 19.98 -8.08 -13.10
C ARG A 303 20.16 -9.52 -13.58
N ASP A 304 19.57 -9.88 -14.71
CA ASP A 304 19.61 -11.24 -15.24
C ASP A 304 21.04 -11.61 -15.66
N ALA A 305 21.80 -10.67 -16.26
CA ALA A 305 23.22 -10.86 -16.55
C ALA A 305 24.06 -11.11 -15.28
N ARG A 306 23.75 -10.42 -14.16
CA ARG A 306 24.41 -10.68 -12.87
C ARG A 306 24.07 -12.07 -12.33
N PHE A 307 22.82 -12.49 -12.41
CA PHE A 307 22.42 -13.83 -11.97
C PHE A 307 23.08 -14.93 -12.81
N ASP A 308 23.15 -14.75 -14.14
CA ASP A 308 23.82 -15.68 -15.03
C ASP A 308 25.32 -15.80 -14.69
N ALA A 309 25.99 -14.67 -14.38
CA ALA A 309 27.40 -14.67 -13.97
C ALA A 309 27.63 -15.38 -12.62
N ILE A 310 26.71 -15.23 -11.66
CA ILE A 310 26.77 -15.93 -10.37
C ILE A 310 26.58 -17.44 -10.59
N ALA A 311 25.59 -17.83 -11.39
CA ALA A 311 25.32 -19.22 -11.71
C ALA A 311 26.51 -19.90 -12.42
N GLU A 312 27.19 -19.20 -13.34
CA GLU A 312 28.44 -19.69 -13.95
C GLU A 312 29.56 -19.87 -12.91
N LYS A 313 29.71 -18.91 -12.00
CA LYS A 313 30.74 -18.96 -10.96
C LYS A 313 30.50 -20.12 -9.99
N GLU A 314 29.26 -20.34 -9.56
CA GLU A 314 28.90 -21.47 -8.69
C GLU A 314 29.09 -22.82 -9.39
N LYS A 315 28.82 -22.89 -10.70
CA LYS A 315 29.06 -24.08 -11.51
C LYS A 315 30.56 -24.38 -11.61
N LEU A 316 31.40 -23.37 -11.81
CA LEU A 316 32.87 -23.48 -11.83
C LEU A 316 33.44 -23.88 -10.45
N GLU A 317 32.94 -23.30 -9.37
CA GLU A 317 33.36 -23.65 -8.00
C GLU A 317 32.94 -25.08 -7.62
N SER A 318 31.76 -25.53 -8.06
CA SER A 318 31.31 -26.90 -7.86
C SER A 318 32.17 -27.90 -8.63
N GLN A 319 32.56 -27.57 -9.87
CA GLN A 319 33.47 -28.42 -10.65
C GLN A 319 34.88 -28.50 -10.04
N ARG A 320 35.34 -27.47 -9.33
CA ARG A 320 36.64 -27.48 -8.61
C ARG A 320 36.61 -28.20 -7.26
N LYS A 321 35.45 -28.34 -6.63
CA LYS A 321 35.30 -29.05 -5.34
C LYS A 321 35.11 -30.56 -5.50
N PHE A 322 34.72 -31.02 -6.68
CA PHE A 322 34.38 -32.42 -6.96
C PHE A 322 35.18 -33.04 -8.12
N GLY A 323 36.20 -32.35 -8.66
CA GLY A 323 37.15 -32.85 -9.65
C GLY A 323 38.56 -32.88 -9.09
#